data_AF-A0A922M8P2-F1
#
_entry.id   AF-A0A922M8P2-F1
#
_cell.length_a   1.000
_cell.length_b   1.000
_cell.length_c   1.000
_cell.angle_alpha   90.00
_cell.angle_beta   90.00
_cell.angle_gamma   90.00
#
_symmetry.space_group_name_H-M   'P 1'
#
loop_
_entity.id
_entity.type
_entity.pdbx_description
1 polymer ?
#
loop_
_entity_poly.entity_id
_entity_poly.type
_entity_poly.pdbx_seq_one_letter_code
_entity_poly.pdbx_strand_id
1 'polypeptide(L)'
;MWLDEADGFAEIFKGYLPYYLLVALPIFIIMSPVNPVAASHEFSVYRMQHYDLHTVPHGCRSASFNLEGRSLTSWSTSRHCVVARVQDISIEQFIEIRSKAGALLLVLPKNDTVLTPEEKEHIQLLEMAMIQQEVSAPVYFARWSPDFEDILRDLQHSFITDDKSGTALEAMMNSVSSNGYQIVVSASTPSKLDSKPVTLHGKLVGRSGSAQTIVIAAHYDSSAAVPELSQGADSNASGAVAILELARVFSRLYSNAAVRGAPSLLFVLTSLGHSLNYFSAKKCVKPAVFDLILTLAIVAYLTVVYFAIQLFPRFYEEYAKIVTGKSKVH
;
A
#
# COMPACT_ATOMS: atom_id res chain seq x y z
N MET A 1 -33.63 -31.86 -31.00
CA MET A 1 -34.24 -30.54 -30.79
C MET A 1 -33.21 -29.42 -30.63
N TRP A 2 -32.03 -29.65 -30.04
CA TRP A 2 -30.93 -28.66 -30.02
C TRP A 2 -30.02 -28.63 -31.26
N LEU A 3 -30.11 -29.63 -32.15
CA LEU A 3 -29.28 -29.72 -33.36
C LEU A 3 -29.88 -28.94 -34.54
N ASP A 4 -31.22 -28.85 -34.66
CA ASP A 4 -31.88 -28.10 -35.74
C ASP A 4 -31.71 -26.57 -35.60
N GLU A 5 -31.61 -26.04 -34.38
CA GLU A 5 -31.35 -24.61 -34.14
C GLU A 5 -29.91 -24.21 -34.49
N ALA A 6 -28.95 -25.14 -34.34
CA ALA A 6 -27.55 -24.90 -34.69
C ALA A 6 -27.32 -24.86 -36.20
N ASP A 7 -28.04 -25.67 -36.97
CA ASP A 7 -27.97 -25.68 -38.44
C ASP A 7 -28.59 -24.41 -39.05
N GLY A 8 -29.70 -23.91 -38.48
CA GLY A 8 -30.27 -22.62 -38.88
C GLY A 8 -29.35 -21.43 -38.61
N PHE A 9 -28.62 -21.43 -37.48
CA PHE A 9 -27.63 -20.41 -37.17
C PHE A 9 -26.40 -20.49 -38.09
N ALA A 10 -25.96 -21.70 -38.44
CA ALA A 10 -24.86 -21.91 -39.37
C ALA A 10 -25.22 -21.51 -40.81
N GLU A 11 -26.48 -21.64 -41.24
CA GLU A 11 -26.94 -21.12 -42.54
C GLU A 11 -26.93 -19.59 -42.62
N ILE A 12 -27.23 -18.90 -41.52
CA ILE A 12 -27.15 -17.43 -41.43
C ILE A 12 -25.71 -16.94 -41.72
N PHE A 13 -24.70 -17.67 -41.25
CA PHE A 13 -23.28 -17.38 -41.54
C PHE A 13 -22.80 -17.89 -42.90
N LYS A 14 -23.52 -18.80 -43.56
CA LYS A 14 -23.22 -19.25 -44.94
C LYS A 14 -23.91 -18.41 -46.02
N GLY A 15 -24.91 -17.62 -45.65
CA GLY A 15 -25.65 -16.74 -46.54
C GLY A 15 -24.90 -15.45 -46.92
N TYR A 16 -25.63 -14.50 -47.50
CA TYR A 16 -25.10 -13.19 -47.90
C TYR A 16 -24.88 -12.21 -46.72
N LEU A 17 -25.36 -12.56 -45.53
CA LEU A 17 -25.27 -11.75 -44.31
C LEU A 17 -23.83 -11.36 -43.91
N PRO A 18 -22.84 -12.27 -43.90
CA PRO A 18 -21.43 -11.88 -43.68
C PRO A 18 -20.92 -10.87 -44.72
N TYR A 19 -21.33 -10.97 -45.98
CA TYR A 19 -20.95 -10.00 -47.02
C TYR A 19 -21.60 -8.63 -46.79
N TYR A 20 -22.88 -8.60 -46.41
CA TYR A 20 -23.55 -7.36 -46.02
C TYR A 20 -22.93 -6.73 -44.78
N LEU A 21 -22.55 -7.52 -43.76
CA LEU A 21 -21.81 -7.00 -42.60
C LEU A 21 -20.44 -6.46 -42.99
N LEU A 22 -19.70 -7.13 -43.87
CA LEU A 22 -18.39 -6.69 -44.35
C LEU A 22 -18.45 -5.37 -45.11
N VAL A 23 -19.56 -5.07 -45.79
CA VAL A 23 -19.74 -3.82 -46.55
C VAL A 23 -20.40 -2.74 -45.69
N ALA A 24 -21.42 -3.08 -44.90
CA ALA A 24 -22.17 -2.12 -44.11
C ALA A 24 -21.38 -1.61 -42.90
N LEU A 25 -20.59 -2.47 -42.23
CA LEU A 25 -19.87 -2.10 -41.02
C LEU A 25 -18.79 -1.02 -41.28
N PRO A 26 -17.94 -1.09 -42.33
CA PRO A 26 -17.06 0.01 -42.70
C PRO A 26 -17.81 1.29 -43.09
N ILE A 27 -18.94 1.17 -43.81
CA ILE A 27 -19.77 2.32 -44.18
C ILE A 27 -20.34 3.00 -42.94
N PHE A 28 -20.80 2.24 -41.94
CA PHE A 28 -21.25 2.77 -40.66
C PHE A 28 -20.13 3.43 -39.86
N ILE A 29 -18.91 2.89 -39.89
CA ILE A 29 -17.74 3.52 -39.24
C ILE A 29 -17.35 4.83 -39.94
N ILE A 30 -17.45 4.90 -41.28
CA ILE A 30 -17.14 6.13 -42.04
C ILE A 30 -18.24 7.19 -41.86
N MET A 31 -19.51 6.77 -41.78
CA MET A 31 -20.63 7.67 -41.55
C MET A 31 -20.81 8.05 -40.07
N SER A 32 -20.19 7.34 -39.13
CA SER A 32 -20.33 7.68 -37.72
C SER A 32 -19.60 9.00 -37.43
N PRO A 33 -20.28 9.98 -36.80
CA PRO A 33 -19.66 11.27 -36.47
C PRO A 33 -18.54 11.14 -35.43
N VAL A 34 -18.44 9.99 -34.76
CA VAL A 34 -17.45 9.69 -33.74
C VAL A 34 -16.39 8.76 -34.34
N ASN A 35 -15.14 9.20 -34.39
CA ASN A 35 -14.03 8.33 -34.75
C ASN A 35 -13.80 7.35 -33.58
N PRO A 36 -13.92 6.02 -33.77
CA PRO A 36 -13.76 5.05 -32.68
C PRO A 36 -12.38 5.12 -32.01
N VAL A 37 -11.36 5.64 -32.70
CA VAL A 37 -10.02 5.86 -32.13
C VAL A 37 -9.99 7.04 -31.15
N ALA A 38 -10.80 8.08 -31.40
CA ALA A 38 -10.88 9.25 -30.52
C ALA A 38 -11.71 8.99 -29.25
N ALA A 39 -12.40 7.84 -29.15
CA ALA A 39 -13.17 7.44 -27.99
C ALA A 39 -12.36 6.67 -26.93
N SER A 40 -11.08 6.37 -27.22
CA SER A 40 -10.18 5.70 -26.27
C SER A 40 -9.24 6.72 -25.64
N HIS A 41 -9.34 6.91 -24.33
CA HIS A 41 -8.44 7.75 -23.56
C HIS A 41 -7.51 6.88 -22.71
N GLU A 42 -6.21 7.19 -22.77
CA GLU A 42 -5.19 6.56 -21.93
C GLU A 42 -4.77 7.51 -20.82
N PHE A 43 -4.81 7.03 -19.57
CA PHE A 43 -4.49 7.84 -18.40
C PHE A 43 -3.44 7.16 -17.53
N SER A 44 -2.53 7.98 -16.98
CA SER A 44 -1.62 7.52 -15.93
C SER A 44 -2.37 7.46 -14.59
N VAL A 45 -2.61 6.23 -14.13
CA VAL A 45 -3.25 5.95 -12.84
C VAL A 45 -2.26 5.32 -11.87
N TYR A 46 -2.41 5.64 -10.60
CA TYR A 46 -1.55 5.20 -9.52
C TYR A 46 -2.33 4.27 -8.60
N ARG A 47 -1.77 3.12 -8.30
CA ARG A 47 -2.43 2.14 -7.44
C ARG A 47 -2.28 2.52 -5.97
N MET A 48 -3.34 2.27 -5.20
CA MET A 48 -3.25 2.32 -3.73
C MET A 48 -2.22 1.32 -3.19
N GLN A 49 -1.54 1.67 -2.10
CA GLN A 49 -0.58 0.79 -1.45
C GLN A 49 -1.16 -0.57 -1.06
N HIS A 50 -0.28 -1.57 -0.96
CA HIS A 50 -0.60 -2.91 -0.51
C HIS A 50 0.55 -3.44 0.33
N TYR A 51 0.29 -3.72 1.60
CA TYR A 51 1.28 -4.32 2.50
C TYR A 51 0.60 -5.12 3.60
N ASP A 52 1.30 -6.13 4.11
CA ASP A 52 0.84 -6.92 5.24
C ASP A 52 1.67 -6.55 6.48
N LEU A 53 1.04 -5.95 7.49
CA LEU A 53 1.68 -5.64 8.76
C LEU A 53 1.35 -6.73 9.77
N HIS A 54 2.35 -7.47 10.23
CA HIS A 54 2.16 -8.57 11.19
C HIS A 54 1.07 -9.58 10.76
N THR A 55 1.01 -9.93 9.48
CA THR A 55 -0.02 -10.81 8.85
C THR A 55 -1.42 -10.21 8.71
N VAL A 56 -1.62 -8.96 9.12
CA VAL A 56 -2.84 -8.21 8.83
C VAL A 56 -2.68 -7.49 7.49
N PRO A 57 -3.52 -7.77 6.49
CA PRO A 57 -3.45 -7.11 5.20
C PRO A 57 -4.00 -5.68 5.27
N HIS A 58 -3.31 -4.77 4.58
CA HIS A 58 -3.71 -3.38 4.44
C HIS A 58 -3.68 -2.95 2.98
N GLY A 59 -4.62 -2.09 2.60
CA GLY A 59 -4.73 -1.54 1.25
C GLY A 59 -5.34 -2.52 0.23
N CYS A 60 -4.98 -2.37 -1.05
CA CYS A 60 -5.69 -3.03 -2.14
C CYS A 60 -4.99 -4.29 -2.68
N ARG A 61 -5.68 -5.43 -2.78
CA ARG A 61 -5.05 -6.70 -3.24
C ARG A 61 -5.09 -6.92 -4.75
N SER A 62 -6.19 -6.53 -5.37
CA SER A 62 -6.41 -6.68 -6.81
C SER A 62 -5.69 -5.58 -7.60
N ALA A 63 -5.24 -5.91 -8.82
CA ALA A 63 -4.49 -4.99 -9.68
C ALA A 63 -5.24 -4.70 -10.98
N SER A 64 -5.60 -5.72 -11.75
CA SER A 64 -6.29 -5.54 -13.02
C SER A 64 -7.81 -5.54 -12.86
N PHE A 65 -8.49 -4.75 -13.68
CA PHE A 65 -9.94 -4.86 -13.84
C PHE A 65 -10.36 -4.40 -15.24
N ASN A 66 -11.53 -4.85 -15.66
CA ASN A 66 -12.20 -4.41 -16.88
C ASN A 66 -13.69 -4.29 -16.56
N LEU A 67 -14.15 -3.07 -16.30
CA LEU A 67 -15.48 -2.80 -15.75
C LEU A 67 -16.07 -1.53 -16.35
N GLU A 68 -17.39 -1.42 -16.33
CA GLU A 68 -18.08 -0.21 -16.77
C GLU A 68 -17.96 0.90 -15.70
N GLY A 69 -17.52 2.09 -16.10
CA GLY A 69 -17.45 3.28 -15.27
C GLY A 69 -18.84 3.78 -14.91
N ARG A 70 -19.08 4.03 -13.62
CA ARG A 70 -20.33 4.62 -13.09
C ARG A 70 -20.00 5.69 -12.06
N SER A 71 -20.89 6.66 -11.91
CA SER A 71 -20.78 7.71 -10.88
C SER A 71 -21.15 7.18 -9.49
N LEU A 72 -20.87 7.97 -8.45
CA LEU A 72 -21.14 7.64 -7.03
C LEU A 72 -22.61 7.29 -6.72
N THR A 73 -23.56 7.75 -7.54
CA THR A 73 -25.00 7.54 -7.32
C THR A 73 -25.62 6.51 -8.24
N SER A 74 -24.99 6.19 -9.39
CA SER A 74 -25.56 5.29 -10.41
C SER A 74 -25.07 3.84 -10.30
N TRP A 75 -24.07 3.57 -9.48
CA TRP A 75 -23.54 2.21 -9.32
C TRP A 75 -24.45 1.36 -8.43
N SER A 76 -24.66 0.10 -8.82
CA SER A 76 -25.46 -0.85 -8.03
C SER A 76 -24.85 -2.25 -7.93
N THR A 77 -24.03 -2.64 -8.92
CA THR A 77 -23.45 -3.98 -9.02
C THR A 77 -21.93 -3.99 -8.86
N SER A 78 -21.38 -5.18 -8.63
CA SER A 78 -19.93 -5.43 -8.63
C SER A 78 -19.30 -5.42 -10.03
N ARG A 79 -20.09 -5.22 -11.09
CA ARG A 79 -19.59 -5.10 -12.47
C ARG A 79 -19.19 -3.67 -12.85
N HIS A 80 -19.38 -2.73 -11.93
CA HIS A 80 -19.08 -1.32 -12.16
C HIS A 80 -17.77 -0.90 -11.47
N CYS A 81 -17.03 -0.02 -12.14
CA CYS A 81 -15.96 0.79 -11.57
C CYS A 81 -16.55 2.14 -11.16
N VAL A 82 -16.51 2.46 -9.87
CA VAL A 82 -16.99 3.75 -9.38
C VAL A 82 -15.93 4.80 -9.65
N VAL A 83 -16.28 5.85 -10.39
CA VAL A 83 -15.41 6.98 -10.71
C VAL A 83 -15.91 8.20 -9.94
N ALA A 84 -15.03 8.79 -9.14
CA ALA A 84 -15.38 9.91 -8.27
C ALA A 84 -14.20 10.85 -8.07
N ARG A 85 -14.48 12.09 -7.69
CA ARG A 85 -13.46 12.99 -7.15
C ARG A 85 -13.21 12.62 -5.68
N VAL A 86 -11.96 12.71 -5.23
CA VAL A 86 -11.59 12.41 -3.81
C VAL A 86 -12.36 13.31 -2.82
N GLN A 87 -12.67 14.53 -3.23
CA GLN A 87 -13.45 15.50 -2.46
C GLN A 87 -14.94 15.15 -2.31
N ASP A 88 -15.52 14.35 -3.22
CA ASP A 88 -16.96 14.10 -3.25
C ASP A 88 -17.35 12.81 -2.51
N ILE A 89 -16.39 11.94 -2.21
CA ILE A 89 -16.63 10.64 -1.58
C ILE A 89 -16.62 10.75 -0.06
N SER A 90 -17.64 10.21 0.59
CA SER A 90 -17.69 10.07 2.05
C SER A 90 -17.06 8.76 2.54
N ILE A 91 -16.73 8.69 3.83
CA ILE A 91 -16.18 7.46 4.44
C ILE A 91 -17.22 6.32 4.40
N GLU A 92 -18.50 6.63 4.59
CA GLU A 92 -19.61 5.67 4.50
C GLU A 92 -19.74 5.11 3.09
N GLN A 93 -19.70 5.99 2.08
CA GLN A 93 -19.72 5.58 0.67
C GLN A 93 -18.52 4.72 0.33
N PHE A 94 -17.32 5.07 0.82
CA PHE A 94 -16.12 4.26 0.65
C PHE A 94 -16.30 2.85 1.24
N ILE A 95 -16.86 2.72 2.45
CA ILE A 95 -17.15 1.44 3.10
C ILE A 95 -18.15 0.61 2.26
N GLU A 96 -19.15 1.27 1.68
CA GLU A 96 -20.14 0.60 0.82
C GLU A 96 -19.51 0.09 -0.48
N ILE A 97 -18.76 0.96 -1.17
CA ILE A 97 -18.04 0.66 -2.42
C ILE A 97 -17.06 -0.49 -2.20
N ARG A 98 -16.31 -0.47 -1.09
CA ARG A 98 -15.39 -1.55 -0.70
C ARG A 98 -16.08 -2.91 -0.63
N SER A 99 -17.36 -2.95 -0.20
CA SER A 99 -18.09 -4.21 -0.02
C SER A 99 -18.81 -4.72 -1.28
N LYS A 100 -19.22 -3.82 -2.17
CA LYS A 100 -20.13 -4.14 -3.28
C LYS A 100 -19.57 -3.85 -4.68
N ALA A 101 -18.72 -2.84 -4.83
CA ALA A 101 -18.24 -2.40 -6.14
C ALA A 101 -17.08 -3.27 -6.65
N GLY A 102 -16.90 -3.31 -7.97
CA GLY A 102 -15.83 -4.09 -8.60
C GLY A 102 -14.48 -3.39 -8.62
N ALA A 103 -14.46 -2.06 -8.67
CA ALA A 103 -13.27 -1.22 -8.62
C ALA A 103 -13.63 0.22 -8.20
N LEU A 104 -12.64 0.97 -7.71
CA LEU A 104 -12.78 2.39 -7.39
C LEU A 104 -11.66 3.19 -8.06
N LEU A 105 -12.02 4.23 -8.81
CA LEU A 105 -11.12 5.19 -9.42
C LEU A 105 -11.39 6.58 -8.84
N LEU A 106 -10.41 7.10 -8.12
CA LEU A 106 -10.49 8.42 -7.50
C LEU A 106 -9.66 9.44 -8.27
N VAL A 107 -10.28 10.53 -8.67
CA VAL A 107 -9.59 11.65 -9.33
C VAL A 107 -9.14 12.65 -8.27
N LEU A 108 -7.84 12.93 -8.25
CA LEU A 108 -7.22 13.92 -7.38
C LEU A 108 -7.71 15.34 -7.74
N PRO A 109 -7.71 16.27 -6.78
CA PRO A 109 -8.12 17.65 -7.04
C PRO A 109 -7.19 18.34 -8.06
N LYS A 110 -7.72 19.35 -8.76
CA LYS A 110 -6.98 20.13 -9.77
C LYS A 110 -5.77 20.85 -9.19
N ASN A 111 -5.94 21.47 -8.03
CA ASN A 111 -4.90 22.23 -7.33
C ASN A 111 -5.02 22.02 -5.81
N ASP A 112 -3.98 21.45 -5.20
CA ASP A 112 -3.90 21.26 -3.75
C ASP A 112 -3.89 22.58 -2.97
N THR A 113 -3.46 23.68 -3.60
CA THR A 113 -3.33 25.01 -2.96
C THR A 113 -4.64 25.78 -2.85
N VAL A 114 -5.69 25.34 -3.54
CA VAL A 114 -6.99 26.04 -3.59
C VAL A 114 -8.05 25.36 -2.71
N LEU A 115 -7.72 24.21 -2.12
CA LEU A 115 -8.62 23.47 -1.23
C LEU A 115 -8.93 24.26 0.04
N THR A 116 -10.18 24.23 0.45
CA THR A 116 -10.61 24.76 1.75
C THR A 116 -10.00 23.91 2.89
N PRO A 117 -9.82 24.49 4.10
CA PRO A 117 -9.30 23.72 5.22
C PRO A 117 -10.19 22.51 5.57
N GLU A 118 -11.51 22.64 5.40
CA GLU A 118 -12.48 21.58 5.64
C GLU A 118 -12.33 20.42 4.63
N GLU A 119 -12.17 20.72 3.34
CA GLU A 119 -11.90 19.70 2.31
C GLU A 119 -10.58 18.99 2.57
N LYS A 120 -9.55 19.72 3.01
CA LYS A 120 -8.26 19.13 3.34
C LYS A 120 -8.36 18.16 4.53
N GLU A 121 -9.09 18.53 5.57
CA GLU A 121 -9.35 17.66 6.71
C GLU A 121 -10.14 16.42 6.30
N HIS A 122 -11.18 16.60 5.48
CA HIS A 122 -11.96 15.50 4.91
C HIS A 122 -11.11 14.50 4.12
N ILE A 123 -10.26 15.00 3.21
CA ILE A 123 -9.34 14.17 2.42
C ILE A 123 -8.37 13.41 3.34
N GLN A 124 -7.86 14.06 4.38
CA GLN A 124 -6.94 13.44 5.33
C GLN A 124 -7.64 12.32 6.14
N LEU A 125 -8.87 12.55 6.60
CA LEU A 125 -9.65 11.53 7.32
C LEU A 125 -10.00 10.34 6.41
N LEU A 126 -10.39 10.61 5.16
CA LEU A 126 -10.63 9.59 4.15
C LEU A 126 -9.36 8.77 3.89
N GLU A 127 -8.21 9.42 3.69
CA GLU A 127 -6.93 8.75 3.49
C GLU A 127 -6.59 7.83 4.69
N MET A 128 -6.76 8.32 5.93
CA MET A 128 -6.55 7.51 7.12
C MET A 128 -7.45 6.27 7.16
N ALA A 129 -8.73 6.42 6.79
CA ALA A 129 -9.68 5.31 6.74
C ALA A 129 -9.31 4.29 5.65
N MET A 130 -8.85 4.76 4.49
CA MET A 130 -8.39 3.90 3.39
C MET A 130 -7.15 3.09 3.79
N ILE A 131 -6.14 3.73 4.39
CA ILE A 131 -4.86 3.07 4.73
C ILE A 131 -5.04 1.96 5.78
N GLN A 132 -5.92 2.17 6.76
CA GLN A 132 -6.08 1.23 7.87
C GLN A 132 -6.84 -0.05 7.48
N GLN A 133 -7.62 -0.02 6.40
CA GLN A 133 -8.54 -1.10 6.04
C GLN A 133 -8.01 -1.96 4.90
N GLU A 134 -8.41 -3.23 4.87
CA GLU A 134 -8.22 -4.10 3.71
C GLU A 134 -9.31 -3.82 2.66
N VAL A 135 -8.90 -3.65 1.41
CA VAL A 135 -9.80 -3.46 0.27
C VAL A 135 -9.56 -4.57 -0.75
N SER A 136 -10.57 -5.44 -0.94
CA SER A 136 -10.50 -6.54 -1.91
C SER A 136 -10.50 -6.03 -3.35
N ALA A 137 -11.29 -4.98 -3.61
CA ALA A 137 -11.37 -4.33 -4.92
C ALA A 137 -10.11 -3.50 -5.22
N PRO A 138 -9.71 -3.37 -6.50
CA PRO A 138 -8.64 -2.47 -6.89
C PRO A 138 -9.08 -1.01 -6.69
N VAL A 139 -8.22 -0.23 -6.04
CA VAL A 139 -8.39 1.22 -5.86
C VAL A 139 -7.26 1.94 -6.57
N TYR A 140 -7.62 2.83 -7.48
CA TYR A 140 -6.70 3.63 -8.27
C TYR A 140 -6.95 5.12 -8.07
N PHE A 141 -5.89 5.89 -8.22
CA PHE A 141 -5.91 7.34 -8.15
C PHE A 141 -5.41 7.90 -9.48
N ALA A 142 -6.17 8.81 -10.07
CA ALA A 142 -5.77 9.53 -11.27
C ALA A 142 -5.42 10.97 -10.92
N ARG A 143 -4.45 11.56 -11.62
CA ARG A 143 -4.26 13.01 -11.59
C ARG A 143 -5.39 13.68 -12.34
N TRP A 144 -5.76 14.88 -11.91
CA TRP A 144 -6.74 15.69 -12.61
C TRP A 144 -6.30 15.96 -14.06
N SER A 145 -7.23 15.80 -14.99
CA SER A 145 -7.08 16.19 -16.39
C SER A 145 -8.42 16.71 -16.91
N PRO A 146 -8.45 17.59 -17.92
CA PRO A 146 -9.70 18.09 -18.50
C PRO A 146 -10.58 16.93 -19.02
N ASP A 147 -9.99 15.95 -19.69
CA ASP A 147 -10.70 14.78 -20.20
C ASP A 147 -11.40 13.98 -19.09
N PHE A 148 -10.76 13.84 -17.91
CA PHE A 148 -11.39 13.19 -16.75
C PHE A 148 -12.59 13.97 -16.20
N GLU A 149 -12.57 15.29 -16.29
CA GLU A 149 -13.69 16.14 -15.86
C GLU A 149 -14.88 15.94 -16.80
N ASP A 150 -14.63 15.84 -18.11
CA ASP A 150 -15.68 15.57 -19.10
C ASP A 150 -16.28 14.17 -18.90
N ILE A 151 -15.44 13.15 -18.67
CA ILE A 151 -15.91 11.78 -18.34
C ILE A 151 -16.75 11.79 -17.06
N LEU A 152 -16.32 12.50 -16.01
CA LEU A 152 -17.07 12.60 -14.75
C LEU A 152 -18.44 13.28 -14.95
N ARG A 153 -18.51 14.33 -15.78
CA ARG A 153 -19.77 15.00 -16.12
C ARG A 153 -20.70 14.07 -16.86
N ASP A 154 -20.21 13.34 -17.85
CA ASP A 154 -21.00 12.38 -18.62
C ASP A 154 -21.58 11.28 -17.72
N LEU A 155 -20.76 10.73 -16.81
CA LEU A 155 -21.18 9.71 -15.84
C LEU A 155 -22.18 10.23 -14.79
N GLN A 156 -22.19 11.54 -14.51
CA GLN A 156 -23.18 12.17 -13.64
C GLN A 156 -24.51 12.39 -14.37
N HIS A 157 -24.45 12.79 -15.64
CA HIS A 157 -25.64 13.06 -16.45
C HIS A 157 -26.38 11.79 -16.92
N SER A 158 -25.72 10.62 -16.95
CA SER A 158 -26.33 9.35 -17.33
C SER A 158 -27.50 8.89 -16.42
N PHE A 159 -27.70 9.53 -15.25
CA PHE A 159 -28.79 9.20 -14.32
C PHE A 159 -30.09 10.00 -14.59
N ILE A 160 -30.05 11.08 -15.38
CA ILE A 160 -31.18 12.02 -15.48
C ILE A 160 -32.37 11.46 -16.32
N THR A 161 -32.26 10.26 -16.91
CA THR A 161 -33.32 9.72 -17.79
C THR A 161 -34.23 8.63 -17.19
N ASP A 162 -34.03 8.18 -15.95
CA ASP A 162 -34.48 6.82 -15.58
C ASP A 162 -35.72 6.66 -14.67
N ASP A 163 -36.49 7.73 -14.37
CA ASP A 163 -37.69 7.57 -13.53
C ASP A 163 -39.04 7.69 -14.28
N LYS A 164 -39.05 7.88 -15.61
CA LYS A 164 -40.31 8.05 -16.38
C LYS A 164 -40.36 7.44 -17.80
N SER A 165 -39.62 6.38 -18.11
CA SER A 165 -39.82 5.68 -19.40
C SER A 165 -40.87 4.57 -19.24
N GLY A 166 -42.08 4.81 -19.75
CA GLY A 166 -43.24 3.92 -19.60
C GLY A 166 -43.25 2.69 -20.49
N THR A 167 -42.26 2.50 -21.38
CA THR A 167 -42.24 1.37 -22.32
C THR A 167 -40.90 0.63 -22.36
N ALA A 168 -40.96 -0.71 -22.40
CA ALA A 168 -39.77 -1.58 -22.42
C ALA A 168 -38.87 -1.33 -23.65
N LEU A 169 -39.44 -0.83 -24.75
CA LEU A 169 -38.68 -0.46 -25.95
C LEU A 169 -37.89 0.83 -25.75
N GLU A 170 -38.44 1.83 -25.05
CA GLU A 170 -37.69 3.02 -24.64
C GLU A 170 -36.59 2.66 -23.64
N ALA A 171 -36.84 1.76 -22.68
CA ALA A 171 -35.82 1.28 -21.76
C ALA A 171 -34.67 0.55 -22.49
N MET A 172 -34.98 -0.25 -23.52
CA MET A 172 -33.96 -0.89 -24.37
C MET A 172 -33.22 0.14 -25.23
N MET A 173 -33.91 1.13 -25.81
CA MET A 173 -33.29 2.20 -26.61
C MET A 173 -32.39 3.10 -25.77
N ASN A 174 -32.80 3.39 -24.53
CA ASN A 174 -32.02 4.15 -23.54
C ASN A 174 -30.82 3.33 -23.03
N SER A 175 -30.94 2.01 -22.91
CA SER A 175 -29.81 1.13 -22.57
C SER A 175 -28.76 1.06 -23.69
N VAL A 176 -29.19 1.15 -24.96
CA VAL A 176 -28.29 1.16 -26.13
C VAL A 176 -27.66 2.53 -26.38
N SER A 177 -28.33 3.61 -25.96
CA SER A 177 -27.84 5.00 -26.08
C SER A 177 -27.17 5.54 -24.81
N SER A 178 -27.16 4.77 -23.72
CA SER A 178 -26.39 5.05 -22.51
C SER A 178 -24.90 5.02 -22.86
N ASN A 179 -24.24 6.18 -22.83
CA ASN A 179 -22.79 6.30 -22.97
C ASN A 179 -22.08 5.63 -21.77
N GLY A 180 -21.93 4.31 -21.84
CA GLY A 180 -21.18 3.53 -20.87
C GLY A 180 -19.68 3.61 -21.17
N TYR A 181 -18.92 4.21 -20.25
CA TYR A 181 -17.47 4.17 -20.35
C TYR A 181 -16.96 2.82 -19.88
N GLN A 182 -16.08 2.16 -20.64
CA GLN A 182 -15.41 0.95 -20.20
C GLN A 182 -14.01 1.28 -19.72
N ILE A 183 -13.71 1.01 -18.45
CA ILE A 183 -12.42 1.30 -17.84
C ILE A 183 -11.64 0.00 -17.72
N VAL A 184 -10.46 -0.01 -18.33
CA VAL A 184 -9.58 -1.18 -18.38
C VAL A 184 -8.24 -0.81 -17.78
N VAL A 185 -7.83 -1.58 -16.77
CA VAL A 185 -6.49 -1.50 -16.19
C VAL A 185 -5.83 -2.87 -16.29
N SER A 186 -4.75 -2.96 -17.05
CA SER A 186 -3.99 -4.19 -17.30
C SER A 186 -2.71 -4.23 -16.45
N ALA A 187 -2.84 -4.12 -15.14
CA ALA A 187 -1.71 -4.22 -14.21
C ALA A 187 -1.48 -5.67 -13.74
N SER A 188 -0.22 -6.08 -13.63
CA SER A 188 0.14 -7.39 -13.07
C SER A 188 -0.18 -7.48 -11.58
N THR A 189 -0.49 -8.69 -11.10
CA THR A 189 -0.66 -8.94 -9.66
C THR A 189 0.64 -8.60 -8.91
N PRO A 190 0.55 -7.95 -7.74
CA PRO A 190 1.73 -7.50 -7.02
C PRO A 190 2.48 -8.69 -6.44
N SER A 191 3.78 -8.78 -6.72
CA SER A 191 4.65 -9.77 -6.09
C SER A 191 5.15 -9.27 -4.74
N LYS A 192 5.30 -10.16 -3.76
CA LYS A 192 5.91 -9.82 -2.47
C LYS A 192 7.34 -9.30 -2.68
N LEU A 193 7.60 -8.09 -2.20
CA LEU A 193 8.94 -7.50 -2.19
C LEU A 193 9.59 -7.77 -0.83
N ASP A 194 10.65 -8.59 -0.80
CA ASP A 194 11.49 -8.74 0.40
C ASP A 194 12.44 -7.53 0.50
N SER A 195 11.90 -6.35 0.78
CA SER A 195 12.70 -5.15 0.99
C SER A 195 13.31 -5.17 2.40
N LYS A 196 14.65 -5.10 2.46
CA LYS A 196 15.34 -4.81 3.73
C LYS A 196 15.29 -3.30 3.91
N PRO A 197 14.77 -2.78 5.03
CA PRO A 197 14.82 -1.35 5.28
C PRO A 197 16.28 -0.89 5.29
N VAL A 198 16.55 0.16 4.52
CA VAL A 198 17.87 0.80 4.51
C VAL A 198 17.89 1.80 5.67
N THR A 199 18.96 1.77 6.46
CA THR A 199 19.21 2.76 7.50
C THR A 199 20.55 3.42 7.22
N LEU A 200 20.57 4.75 7.19
CA LEU A 200 21.79 5.53 7.02
C LEU A 200 22.28 5.94 8.39
N HIS A 201 23.56 5.78 8.68
CA HIS A 201 24.14 6.23 9.94
C HIS A 201 25.51 6.86 9.74
N GLY A 202 25.81 7.89 10.53
CA GLY A 202 27.10 8.56 10.56
C GLY A 202 27.55 8.79 11.99
N LYS A 203 28.76 8.38 12.34
CA LYS A 203 29.32 8.51 13.69
C LYS A 203 30.44 9.54 13.72
N LEU A 204 30.32 10.51 14.61
CA LEU A 204 31.39 11.43 14.99
C LEU A 204 31.97 10.98 16.32
N VAL A 205 33.26 10.66 16.32
CA VAL A 205 33.97 10.18 17.52
C VAL A 205 34.29 11.36 18.43
N GLY A 206 33.84 11.27 19.68
CA GLY A 206 34.14 12.25 20.72
C GLY A 206 35.60 12.19 21.18
N ARG A 207 35.93 12.91 22.25
CA ARG A 207 37.27 12.83 22.87
C ARG A 207 37.50 11.41 23.42
N SER A 208 38.69 10.87 23.17
CA SER A 208 39.07 9.50 23.54
C SER A 208 38.81 9.25 25.02
N GLY A 209 37.98 8.26 25.34
CA GLY A 209 37.66 7.84 26.71
C GLY A 209 36.20 8.04 27.14
N SER A 210 35.38 8.78 26.40
CA SER A 210 33.94 8.86 26.69
C SER A 210 33.20 7.61 26.20
N ALA A 211 32.67 6.83 27.15
CA ALA A 211 31.77 5.71 26.86
C ALA A 211 30.38 6.17 26.34
N GLN A 212 30.03 7.44 26.53
CA GLN A 212 28.71 7.95 26.18
C GLN A 212 28.61 8.24 24.67
N THR A 213 27.63 7.61 24.02
CA THR A 213 27.22 7.90 22.64
C THR A 213 25.82 8.48 22.66
N ILE A 214 25.65 9.67 22.09
CA ILE A 214 24.34 10.32 21.91
C ILE A 214 23.85 9.97 20.51
N VAL A 215 22.66 9.39 20.42
CA VAL A 215 22.03 9.05 19.15
C VAL A 215 21.00 10.12 18.80
N ILE A 216 21.15 10.73 17.63
CA ILE A 216 20.20 11.67 17.05
C ILE A 216 19.58 10.97 15.84
N ALA A 217 18.29 10.66 15.93
CA ALA A 217 17.59 9.85 14.95
C ALA A 217 16.42 10.61 14.32
N ALA A 218 16.21 10.42 13.02
CA ALA A 218 15.01 10.86 12.31
C ALA A 218 14.55 9.80 11.29
N HIS A 219 13.35 10.03 10.79
CA HIS A 219 12.74 9.28 9.72
C HIS A 219 12.93 10.03 8.41
N TYR A 220 13.18 9.31 7.31
CA TYR A 220 13.32 9.93 5.99
C TYR A 220 12.28 9.44 4.98
N ASP A 221 11.38 8.56 5.42
CA ASP A 221 10.29 8.03 4.63
C ASP A 221 9.05 8.93 4.69
N SER A 222 8.23 8.91 3.64
CA SER A 222 6.90 9.50 3.63
C SER A 222 5.84 8.42 3.49
N SER A 223 4.64 8.71 3.98
CA SER A 223 3.50 7.79 3.94
C SER A 223 2.34 8.49 3.27
N ALA A 224 1.67 7.80 2.37
CA ALA A 224 0.41 8.21 1.74
C ALA A 224 -0.35 6.96 1.29
N ALA A 225 -1.64 7.09 0.98
CA ALA A 225 -2.41 6.00 0.38
C ALA A 225 -1.82 5.56 -0.97
N VAL A 226 -1.19 6.48 -1.69
CA VAL A 226 -0.47 6.24 -2.95
C VAL A 226 1.02 6.56 -2.76
N PRO A 227 1.90 5.54 -2.66
CA PRO A 227 3.32 5.76 -2.39
C PRO A 227 4.02 6.64 -3.44
N GLU A 228 3.67 6.49 -4.72
CA GLU A 228 4.27 7.25 -5.82
C GLU A 228 3.92 8.74 -5.81
N LEU A 229 2.83 9.12 -5.12
CA LEU A 229 2.39 10.50 -4.99
C LEU A 229 2.65 11.07 -3.59
N SER A 230 3.33 10.32 -2.72
CA SER A 230 3.60 10.74 -1.35
C SER A 230 4.56 11.93 -1.32
N GLN A 231 4.11 13.05 -0.75
CA GLN A 231 4.93 14.24 -0.51
C GLN A 231 5.33 14.29 0.96
N GLY A 232 6.62 14.15 1.26
CA GLY A 232 7.14 14.08 2.62
C GLY A 232 7.65 15.38 3.22
N ALA A 233 7.54 16.51 2.49
CA ALA A 233 8.19 17.78 2.82
C ALA A 233 7.88 18.26 4.26
N ASP A 234 6.59 18.31 4.60
CA ASP A 234 6.07 18.74 5.90
C ASP A 234 5.82 17.58 6.89
N SER A 235 6.25 16.37 6.54
CA SER A 235 6.11 15.18 7.40
C SER A 235 7.45 14.81 8.03
N ASN A 236 8.30 14.09 7.29
CA ASN A 236 9.56 13.56 7.82
C ASN A 236 10.80 14.17 7.12
N ALA A 237 10.63 14.74 5.92
CA ALA A 237 11.76 15.31 5.18
C ALA A 237 12.39 16.50 5.92
N SER A 238 11.58 17.34 6.58
CA SER A 238 12.06 18.44 7.43
C SER A 238 13.00 17.94 8.55
N GLY A 239 12.64 16.87 9.23
CA GLY A 239 13.47 16.21 10.25
C GLY A 239 14.75 15.58 9.67
N ALA A 240 14.65 14.94 8.50
CA ALA A 240 15.81 14.40 7.80
C ALA A 240 16.82 15.49 7.40
N VAL A 241 16.33 16.62 6.85
CA VAL A 241 17.15 17.78 6.50
C VAL A 241 17.80 18.39 7.75
N ALA A 242 17.04 18.52 8.85
CA ALA A 242 17.59 19.04 10.11
C ALA A 242 18.76 18.18 10.62
N ILE A 243 18.65 16.84 10.56
CA ILE A 243 19.75 15.95 10.95
C ILE A 243 20.96 16.10 10.03
N LEU A 244 20.76 16.20 8.71
CA LEU A 244 21.86 16.36 7.77
C LEU A 244 22.60 17.70 8.00
N GLU A 245 21.87 18.78 8.28
CA GLU A 245 22.46 20.07 8.64
C GLU A 245 23.20 20.01 9.99
N LEU A 246 22.61 19.37 11.00
CA LEU A 246 23.28 19.14 12.28
C LEU A 246 24.56 18.33 12.09
N ALA A 247 24.52 17.26 11.30
CA ALA A 247 25.69 16.45 11.00
C ALA A 247 26.78 17.27 10.30
N ARG A 248 26.41 18.17 9.38
CA ARG A 248 27.34 19.09 8.71
C ARG A 248 28.00 20.07 9.68
N VAL A 249 27.22 20.69 10.58
CA VAL A 249 27.74 21.63 11.59
C VAL A 249 28.63 20.90 12.60
N PHE A 250 28.18 19.76 13.13
CA PHE A 250 28.95 18.98 14.09
C PHE A 250 30.19 18.34 13.49
N SER A 251 30.20 18.00 12.20
CA SER A 251 31.39 17.55 11.49
C SER A 251 32.51 18.60 11.55
N ARG A 252 32.17 19.87 11.28
CA ARG A 252 33.11 20.99 11.42
C ARG A 252 33.54 21.19 12.87
N LEU A 253 32.62 21.11 13.82
CA LEU A 253 32.92 21.29 15.24
C LEU A 253 33.85 20.20 15.81
N TYR A 254 33.58 18.93 15.51
CA TYR A 254 34.34 17.78 15.99
C TYR A 254 35.69 17.62 15.28
N SER A 255 35.89 18.28 14.13
CA SER A 255 37.19 18.33 13.46
C SER A 255 38.25 19.05 14.31
N ASN A 256 37.85 20.07 15.09
CA ASN A 256 38.75 20.82 15.95
C ASN A 256 38.87 20.17 17.33
N ALA A 257 40.10 19.79 17.73
CA ALA A 257 40.37 19.15 19.01
C ALA A 257 40.01 20.02 20.23
N ALA A 258 40.05 21.35 20.11
CA ALA A 258 39.75 22.28 21.21
C ALA A 258 38.26 22.30 21.55
N VAL A 259 37.38 22.19 20.54
CA VAL A 259 35.92 22.30 20.68
C VAL A 259 35.21 20.94 20.55
N ARG A 260 35.98 19.87 20.37
CA ARG A 260 35.46 18.49 20.32
C ARG A 260 34.80 18.13 21.65
N GLY A 261 33.52 17.75 21.57
CA GLY A 261 32.76 17.26 22.71
C GLY A 261 33.33 15.96 23.30
N ALA A 262 33.05 15.73 24.58
CA ALA A 262 33.33 14.45 25.22
C ALA A 262 32.51 13.29 24.60
N PRO A 263 31.17 13.36 24.48
CA PRO A 263 30.40 12.26 23.93
C PRO A 263 30.63 12.05 22.43
N SER A 264 30.48 10.81 21.96
CA SER A 264 30.40 10.53 20.52
C SER A 264 28.97 10.78 20.03
N LEU A 265 28.82 11.35 18.84
CA LEU A 265 27.51 11.58 18.23
C LEU A 265 27.25 10.55 17.15
N LEU A 266 26.07 9.94 17.15
CA LEU A 266 25.60 9.03 16.11
C LEU A 266 24.35 9.62 15.47
N PHE A 267 24.44 10.04 14.22
CA PHE A 267 23.32 10.48 13.41
C PHE A 267 22.73 9.28 12.68
N VAL A 268 21.43 9.06 12.78
CA VAL A 268 20.75 7.92 12.16
C VAL A 268 19.51 8.38 11.41
N LEU A 269 19.42 8.03 10.13
CA LEU A 269 18.20 8.17 9.34
C LEU A 269 17.61 6.77 9.12
N THR A 270 16.39 6.57 9.61
CA THR A 270 15.68 5.30 9.51
C THR A 270 14.56 5.37 8.48
N SER A 271 14.43 4.34 7.66
CA SER A 271 13.27 4.13 6.78
C SER A 271 12.12 3.47 7.55
N LEU A 272 10.90 3.46 7.03
CA LEU A 272 9.76 2.71 7.60
C LEU A 272 9.54 3.03 9.08
N GLY A 273 9.36 4.33 9.34
CA GLY A 273 9.17 4.90 10.66
C GLY A 273 7.74 4.74 11.16
N HIS A 274 7.08 5.87 11.41
CA HIS A 274 5.74 5.93 11.99
C HIS A 274 4.69 5.11 11.23
N SER A 275 4.73 5.12 9.90
CA SER A 275 3.74 4.46 9.03
C SER A 275 3.66 2.94 9.19
N LEU A 276 4.79 2.28 9.45
CA LEU A 276 4.88 0.83 9.63
C LEU A 276 5.33 0.45 11.04
N ASN A 277 4.82 1.16 12.06
CA ASN A 277 5.05 0.84 13.47
C ASN A 277 6.55 0.68 13.82
N TYR A 278 7.38 1.62 13.33
CA TYR A 278 8.81 1.73 13.60
C TYR A 278 9.60 0.46 13.27
N PHE A 279 9.27 -0.19 12.16
CA PHE A 279 9.82 -1.48 11.77
C PHE A 279 11.36 -1.50 11.77
N SER A 280 11.98 -0.46 11.21
CA SER A 280 13.45 -0.38 11.09
C SER A 280 14.14 -0.17 12.44
N ALA A 281 13.58 0.69 13.31
CA ALA A 281 14.12 0.92 14.64
C ALA A 281 14.05 -0.35 15.48
N LYS A 282 12.92 -1.06 15.44
CA LYS A 282 12.76 -2.39 16.08
C LYS A 282 13.79 -3.38 15.56
N LYS A 283 14.06 -3.39 14.24
CA LYS A 283 15.06 -4.26 13.65
C LYS A 283 16.49 -3.92 14.09
N CYS A 284 16.80 -2.66 14.34
CA CYS A 284 18.10 -2.25 14.87
C CYS A 284 18.33 -2.72 16.32
N VAL A 285 17.27 -2.76 17.15
CA VAL A 285 17.38 -3.11 18.58
C VAL A 285 17.33 -4.62 18.83
N LYS A 286 16.61 -5.39 18.00
CA LYS A 286 16.42 -6.84 18.17
C LYS A 286 17.73 -7.64 18.35
N PRO A 287 18.81 -7.43 17.56
CA PRO A 287 20.05 -8.18 17.73
C PRO A 287 20.67 -7.98 19.11
N ALA A 288 20.71 -6.75 19.62
CA ALA A 288 21.30 -6.44 20.92
C ALA A 288 20.52 -7.10 22.07
N VAL A 289 19.19 -7.13 21.98
CA VAL A 289 18.34 -7.81 22.97
C VAL A 289 18.53 -9.33 22.91
N PHE A 290 18.65 -9.90 21.71
CA PHE A 290 18.91 -11.31 21.53
C PHE A 290 20.28 -11.71 22.11
N ASP A 291 21.33 -10.96 21.82
CA ASP A 291 22.67 -11.20 22.36
C ASP A 291 22.70 -11.10 23.89
N LEU A 292 21.93 -10.16 24.47
CA LEU A 292 21.79 -10.04 25.92
C LEU A 292 21.16 -11.29 26.54
N ILE A 293 20.06 -11.78 25.96
CA ILE A 293 19.36 -12.99 26.44
C ILE A 293 20.26 -14.22 26.26
N LEU A 294 20.94 -14.34 25.12
CA LEU A 294 21.88 -15.41 24.85
C LEU A 294 23.03 -15.42 25.86
N THR A 295 23.58 -14.24 26.17
CA THR A 295 24.64 -14.09 27.18
C THR A 295 24.15 -14.53 28.56
N LEU A 296 22.93 -14.13 28.95
CA LEU A 296 22.33 -14.54 30.22
C LEU A 296 22.14 -16.06 30.28
N ALA A 297 21.66 -16.68 29.20
CA ALA A 297 21.51 -18.13 29.11
C ALA A 297 22.86 -18.87 29.23
N ILE A 298 23.90 -18.37 28.57
CA ILE A 298 25.27 -18.92 28.67
C ILE A 298 25.80 -18.80 30.10
N VAL A 299 25.64 -17.64 30.74
CA VAL A 299 26.08 -17.42 32.14
C VAL A 299 25.33 -18.36 33.09
N ALA A 300 24.02 -18.52 32.93
CA ALA A 300 23.22 -19.44 33.74
C ALA A 300 23.68 -20.89 33.58
N TYR A 301 23.91 -21.34 32.34
CA TYR A 301 24.41 -22.69 32.05
C TYR A 301 25.79 -22.94 32.68
N LEU A 302 26.74 -22.02 32.46
CA LEU A 302 28.08 -22.12 33.04
C LEU A 302 28.06 -22.11 34.57
N THR A 303 27.15 -21.34 35.17
CA THR A 303 26.97 -21.32 36.63
C THR A 303 26.51 -22.68 37.15
N VAL A 304 25.54 -23.31 36.49
CA VAL A 304 25.07 -24.66 36.85
C VAL A 304 26.20 -25.69 36.71
N VAL A 305 26.95 -25.65 35.60
CA VAL A 305 28.09 -26.56 35.39
C VAL A 305 29.18 -26.35 36.44
N TYR A 306 29.52 -25.10 36.76
CA TYR A 306 30.50 -24.77 37.79
C TYR A 306 30.09 -25.32 39.17
N PHE A 307 28.84 -25.12 39.58
CA PHE A 307 28.32 -25.70 40.81
C PHE A 307 28.30 -27.22 40.78
N ALA A 308 27.93 -27.85 39.67
CA ALA A 308 27.96 -29.31 39.53
C ALA A 308 29.37 -29.86 39.73
N ILE A 309 30.39 -29.23 39.15
CA ILE A 309 31.80 -29.60 39.34
C ILE A 309 32.24 -29.38 40.80
N GLN A 310 31.84 -28.29 41.45
CA GLN A 310 32.16 -28.03 42.87
C GLN A 310 31.46 -29.00 43.84
N LEU A 311 30.25 -29.46 43.49
CA LEU A 311 29.46 -30.38 44.31
C LEU A 311 29.88 -31.85 44.09
N PHE A 312 30.49 -32.15 42.95
CA PHE A 312 30.94 -33.49 42.57
C PHE A 312 31.88 -34.15 43.59
N PRO A 313 32.90 -33.49 44.18
CA PRO A 313 33.73 -34.07 45.24
C PRO A 313 32.93 -34.49 46.47
N ARG A 314 31.96 -33.68 46.91
CA ARG A 314 31.09 -34.00 48.06
C ARG A 314 30.18 -35.18 47.76
N PHE A 315 29.58 -35.19 46.57
CA PHE A 315 28.78 -36.33 46.10
C PHE A 315 29.62 -37.60 46.00
N TYR A 316 30.86 -37.50 45.50
CA TYR A 316 31.78 -38.62 45.38
C TYR A 316 32.18 -39.17 46.75
N GLU A 317 32.49 -38.31 47.73
CA GLU A 317 32.81 -38.74 49.10
C GLU A 317 31.63 -39.41 49.82
N GLU A 318 30.41 -38.89 49.68
CA GLU A 318 29.22 -39.53 50.24
C GLU A 318 28.91 -40.87 49.56
N TYR A 319 29.00 -40.93 48.22
CA TYR A 319 28.82 -42.16 47.47
C TYR A 319 29.87 -43.21 47.84
N ALA A 320 31.14 -42.81 47.93
CA ALA A 320 32.24 -43.69 48.35
C ALA A 320 32.00 -44.24 49.76
N LYS A 321 31.57 -43.42 50.72
CA LYS A 321 31.21 -43.86 52.08
C LYS A 321 30.08 -44.88 52.10
N ILE A 322 29.05 -44.69 51.27
CA ILE A 322 27.91 -45.62 51.16
C ILE A 322 28.35 -46.97 50.57
N VAL A 323 29.24 -46.96 49.58
CA VAL A 323 29.73 -48.17 48.91
C VAL A 323 30.75 -48.93 49.77
N THR A 324 31.66 -48.26 50.46
CA THR A 324 32.66 -48.90 51.34
C THR A 324 32.12 -49.27 52.72
N GLY A 325 31.00 -48.66 53.15
CA GLY A 325 30.37 -48.88 54.45
C GLY A 325 29.68 -50.24 54.63
N LYS A 326 29.65 -51.10 53.60
CA LYS A 326 29.02 -52.44 53.63
C LYS A 326 30.01 -53.61 53.66
N SER A 327 31.21 -53.44 54.21
CA SER A 327 32.09 -54.59 54.49
C SER A 327 32.79 -54.47 55.84
N LYS A 328 32.07 -54.85 56.90
CA LYS A 328 32.59 -55.56 58.07
C LYS A 328 31.48 -56.48 58.59
N VAL A 329 31.42 -57.67 57.99
CA VAL A 329 30.75 -58.83 58.59
C VAL A 329 31.69 -59.35 59.67
N HIS A 330 31.24 -59.32 60.92
CA HIS A 330 31.71 -60.25 61.95
C HIS A 330 30.80 -61.48 61.90
#